data_AF-A0A1Y2N990-F1
#
_entry.id   AF-A0A1Y2N990-F1
#
_cell.length_a   1.000
_cell.length_b   1.000
_cell.length_c   1.000
_cell.angle_alpha   90.00
_cell.angle_beta   90.00
_cell.angle_gamma   90.00
#
_symmetry.space_group_name_H-M   'P 1'
#
loop_
_entity.id
_entity.type
_entity.pdbx_description
1 polymer ?
#
loop_
_entity_poly.entity_id
_entity_poly.type
_entity_poly.pdbx_seq_one_letter_code
_entity_poly.pdbx_strand_id
1 'polypeptide(L)'
;MTQPLPPYVLGRVAGVEPLTPLMRRITLESDDWRGATSIAPDQQVKLFLARDGGIPEIPGAPEDGSGVAGWYARYLAVPEERRPWMRSYTVRSLDPDGGRMVIDFVLHGLDDGHAPAGPASRWAAGAAVGDVVGVLGPAVAGYRTPSGQPVRLLVGDETARSRRSRRPWSRCPPTSARWRWCRWQARPRNSS
;
A
#
# COMPACT_ATOMS: atom_id res chain seq x y z
N MET A 1 3.48 -0.39 27.51
CA MET A 1 2.27 -1.08 27.02
C MET A 1 2.61 -1.69 25.68
N THR A 2 2.61 -3.02 25.58
CA THR A 2 2.96 -3.71 24.33
C THR A 2 1.84 -3.54 23.31
N GLN A 3 2.15 -3.00 22.13
CA GLN A 3 1.18 -2.91 21.04
C GLN A 3 0.89 -4.32 20.51
N PRO A 4 -0.39 -4.72 20.37
CA PRO A 4 -0.74 -6.00 19.78
C PRO A 4 -0.31 -6.04 18.31
N LEU A 5 -0.01 -7.24 17.82
CA LEU A 5 0.30 -7.42 16.41
C LEU A 5 -0.94 -7.17 15.55
N PRO A 6 -0.80 -6.44 14.43
CA PRO A 6 -1.85 -6.43 13.42
C PRO A 6 -2.09 -7.85 12.89
N PRO A 7 -3.27 -8.15 12.36
CA PRO A 7 -3.50 -9.43 11.70
C PRO A 7 -2.51 -9.61 10.53
N TYR A 8 -1.96 -10.81 10.42
CA TYR A 8 -1.27 -11.26 9.23
C TYR A 8 -2.25 -12.02 8.34
N VAL A 9 -2.33 -11.62 7.09
CA VAL A 9 -3.23 -12.19 6.10
C VAL A 9 -2.44 -12.54 4.85
N LEU A 10 -2.71 -13.71 4.28
CA LEU A 10 -2.26 -14.03 2.93
C LEU A 10 -3.25 -13.43 1.93
N GLY A 11 -2.75 -12.54 1.08
CA GLY A 11 -3.48 -12.00 -0.06
C GLY A 11 -3.09 -12.74 -1.33
N ARG A 12 -4.05 -13.00 -2.21
CA ARG A 12 -3.81 -13.47 -3.58
C ARG A 12 -3.98 -12.34 -4.56
N VAL A 13 -3.15 -12.29 -5.60
CA VAL A 13 -3.32 -11.33 -6.69
C VAL A 13 -4.58 -11.70 -7.49
N ALA A 14 -5.57 -10.83 -7.45
CA ALA A 14 -6.83 -10.95 -8.18
C ALA A 14 -6.80 -10.20 -9.51
N GLY A 15 -5.92 -9.20 -9.65
CA GLY A 15 -5.83 -8.39 -10.86
C GLY A 15 -4.57 -7.56 -10.92
N VAL A 16 -4.09 -7.34 -12.14
CA VAL A 16 -2.88 -6.58 -12.44
C VAL A 16 -3.20 -5.60 -13.57
N GLU A 17 -2.99 -4.31 -13.31
CA GLU A 17 -3.29 -3.22 -14.26
C GLU A 17 -2.04 -2.35 -14.45
N PRO A 18 -1.44 -2.29 -15.64
CA PRO A 18 -0.39 -1.31 -15.93
C PRO A 18 -1.01 0.09 -16.00
N LEU A 19 -0.54 1.02 -15.15
CA LEU A 19 -1.01 2.41 -15.13
C LEU A 19 -0.13 3.31 -16.00
N THR A 20 1.19 3.11 -15.92
CA THR A 20 2.22 3.76 -16.73
C THR A 20 3.37 2.76 -16.94
N PRO A 21 4.37 3.05 -17.79
CA PRO A 21 5.54 2.16 -17.92
C PRO A 21 6.25 1.90 -16.58
N LEU A 22 6.22 2.86 -15.64
CA LEU A 22 6.89 2.77 -14.34
C LEU A 22 5.91 2.57 -13.18
N MET A 23 4.64 2.25 -13.43
CA MET A 23 3.65 2.08 -12.37
C MET A 23 2.63 1.02 -12.71
N ARG A 24 2.37 0.14 -11.74
CA ARG A 24 1.42 -0.95 -11.87
C ARG A 24 0.52 -1.00 -10.65
N ARG A 25 -0.78 -1.15 -10.89
CA ARG A 25 -1.77 -1.41 -9.85
C ARG A 25 -1.95 -2.90 -9.69
N ILE A 26 -1.91 -3.35 -8.44
CA ILE A 26 -2.18 -4.74 -8.08
C ILE A 26 -3.38 -4.76 -7.14
N THR A 27 -4.37 -5.57 -7.51
CA THR A 27 -5.52 -5.88 -6.66
C THR A 27 -5.25 -7.21 -5.99
N LEU A 28 -5.31 -7.21 -4.68
CA LEU A 28 -5.21 -8.38 -3.82
C LEU A 28 -6.61 -8.74 -3.33
N GLU A 29 -6.84 -10.02 -3.08
CA GLU A 29 -8.04 -10.53 -2.43
C GLU A 29 -7.73 -11.51 -1.30
N SER A 30 -8.57 -11.47 -0.25
CA SER A 30 -8.60 -12.43 0.85
C SER A 30 -9.93 -12.30 1.60
N ASP A 31 -10.50 -13.43 2.03
CA ASP A 31 -11.70 -13.42 2.87
C ASP A 31 -11.44 -12.79 4.25
N ASP A 32 -10.20 -12.81 4.74
CA ASP A 32 -9.82 -12.20 6.01
C ASP A 32 -9.91 -10.66 5.99
N TRP A 33 -10.04 -10.04 4.81
CA TRP A 33 -10.27 -8.60 4.67
C TRP A 33 -11.74 -8.22 4.63
N ARG A 34 -12.66 -9.19 4.70
CA ARG A 34 -14.09 -8.90 4.78
C ARG A 34 -14.40 -8.17 6.09
N GLY A 35 -15.09 -7.04 5.99
CA GLY A 35 -15.38 -6.17 7.14
C GLY A 35 -14.17 -5.39 7.68
N ALA A 36 -13.02 -5.41 7.00
CA ALA A 36 -11.87 -4.61 7.40
C ALA A 36 -12.14 -3.11 7.25
N THR A 37 -11.72 -2.29 8.22
CA THR A 37 -11.94 -0.84 8.19
C THR A 37 -10.68 -0.11 7.78
N SER A 38 -10.80 0.82 6.81
CA SER A 38 -9.73 1.78 6.53
C SER A 38 -9.69 2.87 7.60
N ILE A 39 -8.51 3.11 8.18
CA ILE A 39 -8.31 4.01 9.32
C ILE A 39 -7.86 5.41 8.90
N ALA A 40 -7.26 5.57 7.72
CA ALA A 40 -6.74 6.84 7.23
C ALA A 40 -6.57 6.82 5.69
N PRO A 41 -6.60 8.00 5.01
CA PRO A 41 -6.38 8.09 3.56
C PRO A 41 -4.97 7.64 3.10
N ASP A 42 -3.99 7.67 4.00
CA ASP A 42 -2.58 7.32 3.79
C ASP A 42 -2.18 6.05 4.54
N GLN A 43 -3.15 5.19 4.86
CA GLN A 43 -2.94 3.94 5.58
C GLN A 43 -1.88 3.06 4.89
N GLN A 44 -0.89 2.61 5.66
CA GLN A 44 0.15 1.71 5.17
C GLN A 44 -0.03 0.29 5.70
N VAL A 45 0.43 -0.67 4.90
CA VAL A 45 0.59 -2.08 5.26
C VAL A 45 2.04 -2.50 5.07
N LYS A 46 2.46 -3.58 5.74
CA LYS A 46 3.73 -4.25 5.42
C LYS A 46 3.43 -5.43 4.50
N LEU A 47 4.07 -5.44 3.35
CA LEU A 47 4.05 -6.56 2.42
C LEU A 47 5.27 -7.46 2.67
N PHE A 48 5.05 -8.77 2.62
CA PHE A 48 6.06 -9.81 2.70
C PHE A 48 6.10 -10.54 1.37
N LEU A 49 7.24 -10.47 0.71
CA LEU A 49 7.47 -11.04 -0.61
C LEU A 49 8.44 -12.21 -0.47
N ALA A 50 8.01 -13.41 -0.83
CA ALA A 50 8.86 -14.59 -0.83
C ALA A 50 10.04 -14.40 -1.80
N ARG A 51 11.22 -14.89 -1.42
CA ARG A 51 12.44 -14.74 -2.24
C ARG A 51 12.45 -15.62 -3.48
N ASP A 52 11.78 -16.76 -3.39
CA ASP A 52 11.63 -17.76 -4.45
C ASP A 52 10.32 -17.59 -5.24
N GLY A 53 9.53 -16.54 -4.95
CA GLY A 53 8.22 -16.33 -5.55
C GLY A 53 7.11 -17.22 -5.00
N GLY A 54 7.40 -18.03 -3.97
CA GLY A 54 6.42 -18.87 -3.29
C GLY A 54 5.55 -18.13 -2.28
N ILE A 55 5.03 -18.87 -1.31
CA ILE A 55 4.24 -18.31 -0.21
C ILE A 55 5.20 -17.78 0.86
N PRO A 56 5.10 -16.49 1.27
CA PRO A 56 5.97 -15.95 2.29
C PRO A 56 5.70 -16.59 3.65
N GLU A 57 6.73 -17.21 4.21
CA GLU A 57 6.73 -17.72 5.57
C GLU A 57 7.11 -16.61 6.55
N ILE A 58 6.21 -16.27 7.47
CA ILE A 58 6.52 -15.35 8.57
C ILE A 58 6.33 -16.04 9.92
N PRO A 59 7.07 -15.64 10.96
CA PRO A 59 6.83 -16.16 12.29
C PRO A 59 5.45 -15.71 12.82
N GLY A 60 4.78 -16.61 13.53
CA GLY A 60 3.55 -16.30 14.24
C GLY A 60 3.75 -15.30 15.38
N ALA A 61 2.64 -14.79 15.91
CA ALA A 61 2.66 -13.94 17.08
C ALA A 61 3.41 -14.63 18.25
N PRO A 62 4.22 -13.89 19.02
CA PRO A 62 4.93 -14.44 20.17
C PRO A 62 3.93 -14.69 21.31
N GLU A 63 4.02 -15.87 21.93
CA GLU A 63 3.15 -16.32 23.01
C GLU A 63 3.47 -15.64 24.36
N ASP A 64 4.67 -15.09 24.48
CA ASP A 64 5.20 -14.42 25.67
C ASP A 64 4.66 -12.99 25.89
N GLY A 65 3.72 -12.53 25.04
CA GLY A 65 3.11 -11.20 25.15
C GLY A 65 4.05 -10.04 24.75
N SER A 66 5.19 -10.32 24.12
CA SER A 66 6.15 -9.31 23.63
C SER A 66 5.67 -8.52 22.39
N GLY A 67 4.54 -8.93 21.80
CA GLY A 67 3.83 -8.23 20.72
C GLY A 67 4.71 -7.90 19.51
N VAL A 68 4.63 -6.66 19.01
CA VAL A 68 5.35 -6.23 17.79
C VAL A 68 6.87 -6.40 17.92
N ALA A 69 7.44 -6.08 19.09
CA ALA A 69 8.88 -6.12 19.29
C ALA A 69 9.43 -7.55 19.23
N GLY A 70 8.79 -8.50 19.93
CA GLY A 70 9.23 -9.89 19.90
C GLY A 70 8.94 -10.58 18.58
N TRP A 71 7.83 -10.25 17.90
CA TRP A 71 7.59 -10.72 16.54
C TRP A 71 8.68 -10.25 15.58
N TYR A 72 9.09 -8.99 15.67
CA TYR A 72 10.14 -8.46 14.82
C TYR A 72 11.49 -9.14 15.10
N ALA A 73 11.80 -9.44 16.37
CA ALA A 73 12.96 -10.25 16.73
C ALA A 73 12.90 -11.66 16.11
N ARG A 74 11.74 -12.34 16.15
CA ARG A 74 11.55 -13.64 15.49
C ARG A 74 11.72 -13.55 13.98
N TYR A 75 11.20 -12.50 13.35
CA TYR A 75 11.38 -12.25 11.92
C TYR A 75 12.86 -12.07 11.57
N LEU A 76 13.62 -11.33 12.39
CA LEU A 76 15.07 -11.17 12.23
C LEU A 76 15.88 -12.43 12.56
N ALA A 77 15.29 -13.45 13.16
CA ALA A 77 15.92 -14.74 13.40
C ALA A 77 15.74 -15.74 12.23
N VAL A 78 14.79 -15.49 11.32
CA VAL A 78 14.62 -16.32 10.10
C VAL A 78 15.88 -16.19 9.23
N PRO A 79 16.53 -17.28 8.78
CA PRO A 79 17.70 -17.23 7.90
C PRO A 79 17.46 -16.31 6.70
N GLU A 80 18.45 -15.50 6.31
CA GLU A 80 18.27 -14.44 5.33
C GLU A 80 17.74 -14.98 3.99
N GLU A 81 18.18 -16.17 3.60
CA GLU A 81 17.86 -16.85 2.34
C GLU A 81 16.37 -17.21 2.24
N ARG A 82 15.73 -17.45 3.39
CA ARG A 82 14.31 -17.78 3.51
C ARG A 82 13.46 -16.61 4.00
N ARG A 83 14.08 -15.59 4.58
CA ARG A 83 13.37 -14.43 5.13
C ARG A 83 12.72 -13.62 4.00
N PRO A 84 11.38 -13.51 3.97
CA PRO A 84 10.69 -12.72 2.96
C PRO A 84 11.14 -11.26 2.99
N TRP A 85 11.13 -10.58 1.85
CA TRP A 85 11.38 -9.15 1.83
C TRP A 85 10.18 -8.38 2.40
N MET A 86 10.41 -7.61 3.47
CA MET A 86 9.39 -6.74 4.04
C MET A 86 9.45 -5.32 3.45
N ARG A 87 8.33 -4.79 2.95
CA ARG A 87 8.23 -3.41 2.43
C ARG A 87 6.94 -2.71 2.87
N SER A 88 7.04 -1.41 3.12
CA SER A 88 5.88 -0.54 3.41
C SER A 88 5.22 -0.13 2.10
N TYR A 89 3.89 -0.27 2.03
CA TYR A 89 3.09 0.24 0.92
C TYR A 89 1.83 0.94 1.42
N THR A 90 1.42 1.98 0.71
CA THR A 90 0.16 2.70 0.96
C THR A 90 -0.99 1.96 0.31
N VAL A 91 -2.07 1.75 1.06
CA VAL A 91 -3.31 1.15 0.55
C VAL A 91 -4.05 2.20 -0.27
N ARG A 92 -4.21 1.93 -1.57
CA ARG A 92 -4.91 2.83 -2.51
C ARG A 92 -6.41 2.85 -2.26
N SER A 93 -6.99 1.68 -2.01
CA SER A 93 -8.38 1.46 -1.63
C SER A 93 -8.56 0.09 -0.97
N LEU A 94 -9.55 0.00 -0.10
CA LEU A 94 -9.98 -1.23 0.55
C LEU A 94 -11.48 -1.41 0.29
N ASP A 95 -11.87 -2.59 -0.19
CA ASP A 95 -13.25 -3.02 -0.40
C ASP A 95 -13.57 -4.12 0.63
N PRO A 96 -14.23 -3.77 1.75
CA PRO A 96 -14.55 -4.72 2.81
C PRO A 96 -15.68 -5.68 2.44
N ASP A 97 -16.51 -5.36 1.45
CA ASP A 97 -17.60 -6.25 1.03
C ASP A 97 -17.06 -7.32 0.07
N GLY A 98 -16.09 -6.96 -0.77
CA GLY A 98 -15.41 -7.86 -1.68
C GLY A 98 -14.20 -8.58 -1.09
N GLY A 99 -13.68 -8.14 0.06
CA GLY A 99 -12.43 -8.65 0.63
C GLY A 99 -11.21 -8.30 -0.25
N ARG A 100 -11.18 -7.08 -0.81
CA ARG A 100 -10.15 -6.66 -1.78
C ARG A 100 -9.35 -5.46 -1.30
N MET A 101 -8.05 -5.51 -1.56
CA MET A 101 -7.11 -4.42 -1.28
C MET A 101 -6.37 -4.03 -2.56
N VAL A 102 -6.30 -2.74 -2.83
CA VAL A 102 -5.59 -2.22 -4.01
C VAL A 102 -4.34 -1.48 -3.57
N ILE A 103 -3.22 -1.76 -4.23
CA ILE A 103 -1.93 -1.11 -3.99
C ILE A 103 -1.32 -0.73 -5.34
N ASP A 104 -0.81 0.51 -5.43
CA ASP A 104 -0.08 0.99 -6.59
C ASP A 104 1.44 0.85 -6.33
N PHE A 105 2.12 0.12 -7.21
CA PHE A 105 3.56 -0.13 -7.15
C PHE A 105 4.28 0.75 -8.17
N VAL A 106 5.30 1.46 -7.70
CA VAL A 106 6.25 2.14 -8.60
C VAL A 106 7.38 1.17 -8.94
N LEU A 107 7.69 1.09 -10.22
CA LEU A 107 8.67 0.20 -10.80
C LEU A 107 9.97 0.97 -11.04
N HIS A 108 10.91 0.89 -10.09
CA HIS A 108 12.23 1.50 -10.21
C HIS A 108 13.33 0.47 -10.45
N GLY A 109 14.37 0.85 -11.21
CA GLY A 109 15.59 0.07 -11.43
C GLY A 109 15.46 -1.09 -12.43
N LEU A 110 14.38 -1.11 -13.23
CA LEU A 110 14.16 -2.15 -14.23
C LEU A 110 14.86 -1.85 -15.57
N ASP A 111 15.08 -0.56 -15.90
CA ASP A 111 15.42 -0.13 -17.26
C ASP A 111 16.74 0.66 -17.37
N ASP A 112 17.36 1.07 -16.26
CA ASP A 112 18.33 2.17 -16.26
C ASP A 112 19.78 1.79 -15.90
N GLY A 113 20.08 0.55 -15.50
CA GLY A 113 21.46 0.07 -15.30
C GLY A 113 22.26 0.79 -14.19
N HIS A 114 21.70 1.82 -13.56
CA HIS A 114 22.32 2.60 -12.49
C HIS A 114 22.13 1.95 -11.12
N ALA A 115 21.03 1.22 -10.91
CA ALA A 115 20.82 0.41 -9.73
C ALA A 115 19.89 -0.79 -10.04
N PRO A 116 20.19 -1.99 -9.52
CA PRO A 116 19.30 -3.14 -9.70
C PRO A 116 17.95 -2.87 -9.05
N ALA A 117 16.86 -3.19 -9.76
CA ALA A 117 15.49 -3.04 -9.26
C ALA A 117 15.33 -3.59 -7.86
N GLY A 118 14.69 -2.81 -6.98
CA GLY A 118 14.37 -3.26 -5.62
C GLY A 118 13.46 -4.50 -5.64
N PRO A 119 13.45 -5.32 -4.58
CA PRO A 119 12.73 -6.59 -4.60
C PRO A 119 11.23 -6.47 -4.86
N ALA A 120 10.60 -5.40 -4.35
CA ALA A 120 9.18 -5.15 -4.60
C ALA A 120 8.90 -4.62 -6.03
N SER A 121 9.82 -3.86 -6.64
CA SER A 121 9.72 -3.49 -8.06
C SER A 121 9.77 -4.75 -8.94
N ARG A 122 10.71 -5.67 -8.65
CA ARG A 122 10.84 -6.93 -9.39
C ARG A 122 9.62 -7.82 -9.24
N TRP A 123 9.14 -7.97 -8.01
CA TRP A 123 7.92 -8.73 -7.74
C TRP A 123 6.72 -8.13 -8.48
N ALA A 124 6.49 -6.82 -8.37
CA ALA A 124 5.35 -6.17 -9.03
C ALA A 124 5.44 -6.21 -10.56
N ALA A 125 6.65 -6.15 -11.13
CA ALA A 125 6.87 -6.29 -12.57
C ALA A 125 6.55 -7.69 -13.09
N GLY A 126 6.79 -8.73 -12.29
CA GLY A 126 6.47 -10.12 -12.60
C GLY A 126 5.10 -10.61 -12.13
N ALA A 127 4.40 -9.83 -11.30
CA ALA A 127 3.18 -10.27 -10.63
C ALA A 127 2.09 -10.71 -11.62
N ALA A 128 1.50 -11.87 -11.34
CA ALA A 128 0.43 -12.49 -12.09
C ALA A 128 -0.74 -12.84 -11.17
N VAL A 129 -1.93 -13.02 -11.76
CA VAL A 129 -3.11 -13.48 -11.01
C VAL A 129 -2.82 -14.85 -10.40
N GLY A 130 -3.14 -14.99 -9.11
CA GLY A 130 -2.86 -16.20 -8.31
C GLY A 130 -1.63 -16.10 -7.41
N ASP A 131 -0.70 -15.19 -7.69
CA ASP A 131 0.49 -14.95 -6.87
C ASP A 131 0.10 -14.59 -5.43
N VAL A 132 0.93 -15.01 -4.48
CA VAL A 132 0.65 -14.85 -3.04
C VAL A 132 1.57 -13.79 -2.44
N VAL A 133 1.00 -12.94 -1.59
CA VAL A 133 1.72 -11.93 -0.81
C VAL A 133 1.24 -11.97 0.62
N GLY A 134 2.17 -11.88 1.57
CA GLY A 134 1.85 -11.74 2.98
C GLY A 134 1.58 -10.27 3.27
N VAL A 135 0.53 -9.98 4.03
CA VAL A 135 0.15 -8.62 4.40
C VAL A 135 0.01 -8.56 5.91
N LEU A 136 0.82 -7.72 6.57
CA LEU A 136 0.63 -7.38 7.97
C LEU A 136 -0.05 -6.02 8.05
N GLY A 137 -1.23 -6.04 8.65
CA GLY A 137 -2.11 -4.89 8.78
C GLY A 137 -3.30 -4.92 7.82
N PRO A 138 -4.08 -3.82 7.77
CA PRO A 138 -3.78 -2.54 8.40
C PRO A 138 -3.81 -2.57 9.93
N ALA A 139 -3.03 -1.68 10.57
CA ALA A 139 -3.05 -1.54 12.02
C ALA A 139 -4.45 -1.11 12.49
N VAL A 140 -5.01 -1.77 13.51
CA VAL A 140 -6.21 -1.25 14.18
C VAL A 140 -5.77 -0.11 15.10
N ALA A 141 -6.21 1.10 14.75
CA ALA A 141 -6.09 2.39 15.46
C ALA A 141 -4.74 3.14 15.41
N GLY A 142 -4.82 4.44 15.09
CA GLY A 142 -3.72 5.38 15.34
C GLY A 142 -3.86 6.81 14.81
N TYR A 143 -4.51 7.06 13.67
CA TYR A 143 -4.63 8.44 13.15
C TYR A 143 -6.09 8.89 13.09
N ARG A 144 -6.50 9.68 14.08
CA ARG A 144 -7.71 10.49 13.99
C ARG A 144 -7.34 11.73 13.19
N THR A 145 -7.86 11.89 11.97
CA THR A 145 -7.86 13.21 11.33
C THR A 145 -8.49 14.21 12.30
N PRO A 146 -7.80 15.28 12.72
CA PRO A 146 -8.44 16.35 13.47
C PRO A 146 -9.61 16.89 12.63
N SER A 147 -10.83 16.72 13.12
CA SER A 147 -12.00 17.37 12.53
C SER A 147 -11.87 18.87 12.73
N GLY A 148 -11.98 19.68 11.67
CA GLY A 148 -12.13 21.13 11.80
C GLY A 148 -11.35 22.03 10.84
N GLN A 149 -10.42 21.51 10.03
CA GLN A 149 -9.68 22.37 9.09
C GLN A 149 -10.33 22.39 7.69
N PRO A 150 -10.74 23.56 7.17
CA PRO A 150 -11.49 23.68 5.92
C PRO A 150 -10.62 23.48 4.66
N VAL A 151 -9.30 23.52 4.79
CA VAL A 151 -8.35 23.38 3.68
C VAL A 151 -7.24 22.41 4.09
N ARG A 152 -6.92 21.48 3.20
CA ARG A 152 -5.81 20.52 3.35
C ARG A 152 -4.97 20.54 2.09
N LEU A 153 -3.67 20.76 2.23
CA LEU A 153 -2.69 20.63 1.14
C LEU A 153 -2.02 19.27 1.28
N LEU A 154 -2.16 18.42 0.25
CA LEU A 154 -1.45 17.16 0.12
C LEU A 154 -0.35 17.37 -0.93
N VAL A 155 0.91 17.21 -0.52
CA VAL A 155 2.07 17.20 -1.41
C VAL A 155 2.62 15.78 -1.42
N GLY A 156 2.85 15.24 -2.61
CA GLY A 156 3.49 13.94 -2.77
C GLY A 156 4.02 13.81 -4.19
N ASP A 157 5.05 12.99 -4.34
CA ASP A 157 5.66 12.66 -5.63
C ASP A 157 4.82 11.62 -6.39
N GLU A 158 5.40 10.98 -7.39
CA GLU A 158 4.74 9.92 -8.16
C GLU A 158 4.18 8.79 -7.26
N THR A 159 4.72 8.56 -6.06
CA THR A 159 4.23 7.54 -5.11
C THR A 159 2.90 7.90 -4.45
N ALA A 160 2.49 9.17 -4.47
CA ALA A 160 1.27 9.66 -3.82
C ALA A 160 0.04 9.73 -4.75
N ARG A 161 0.19 9.29 -6.00
CA ARG A 161 -0.77 9.64 -7.07
C ARG A 161 -2.00 8.73 -7.10
N SER A 162 -3.03 9.12 -6.35
CA SER A 162 -4.36 8.50 -6.33
C SER A 162 -5.30 9.13 -7.39
N ARG A 163 -5.74 8.39 -8.42
CA ARG A 163 -6.75 8.87 -9.40
C ARG A 163 -8.16 8.34 -9.12
N ARG A 164 -9.14 9.23 -9.20
CA ARG A 164 -10.57 9.17 -8.81
C ARG A 164 -11.46 8.26 -9.69
N SER A 165 -12.47 7.63 -9.09
CA SER A 165 -13.61 6.96 -9.77
C SER A 165 -14.65 7.97 -10.29
N ARG A 166 -15.27 7.67 -11.44
CA ARG A 166 -16.35 8.45 -12.06
C ARG A 166 -17.70 8.04 -11.46
N ARG A 167 -18.45 8.97 -10.86
CA ARG A 167 -19.92 8.87 -10.75
C ARG A 167 -20.55 10.14 -11.35
N PRO A 168 -21.63 10.03 -12.14
CA PRO A 168 -22.35 11.19 -12.67
C PRO A 168 -23.11 11.93 -11.58
N TRP A 169 -23.28 13.23 -11.81
CA TRP A 169 -23.71 14.22 -10.84
C TRP A 169 -25.19 14.57 -11.05
N SER A 170 -26.02 14.38 -10.04
CA SER A 170 -27.29 15.12 -9.92
C SER A 170 -27.73 15.26 -8.46
N ARG A 171 -27.59 16.51 -7.99
CA ARG A 171 -28.18 17.20 -6.81
C ARG A 171 -27.79 16.74 -5.39
N CYS A 172 -27.05 17.62 -4.69
CA CYS A 172 -26.95 17.71 -3.22
C CYS A 172 -26.71 19.20 -2.81
N PRO A 173 -27.13 19.63 -1.60
CA PRO A 173 -27.30 21.04 -1.17
C PRO A 173 -25.98 21.75 -0.80
N PRO A 174 -25.97 23.08 -0.54
CA PRO A 174 -24.77 23.90 -0.56
C PRO A 174 -23.98 23.81 0.75
N THR A 175 -23.32 22.69 0.99
CA THR A 175 -22.22 22.57 1.96
C THR A 175 -21.29 21.45 1.51
N SER A 176 -20.46 21.71 0.50
CA SER A 176 -19.39 20.78 0.17
C SER A 176 -18.17 21.53 -0.35
N ALA A 177 -17.05 21.32 0.36
CA ALA A 177 -15.72 21.71 -0.05
C ALA A 177 -15.44 21.23 -1.48
N ARG A 178 -15.10 22.18 -2.36
CA ARG A 178 -14.72 21.89 -3.75
C ARG A 178 -13.26 21.47 -3.79
N TRP A 179 -12.99 20.30 -4.34
CA TRP A 179 -11.64 19.86 -4.70
C TRP A 179 -11.19 20.62 -5.97
N ARG A 180 -10.22 21.52 -5.85
CA ARG A 180 -9.50 22.10 -6.99
C ARG A 180 -8.07 21.55 -7.00
N TRP A 181 -7.65 21.05 -8.16
CA TRP A 181 -6.24 20.80 -8.45
C TRP A 181 -5.68 22.05 -9.11
N CYS A 182 -4.69 22.70 -8.49
CA CYS A 182 -3.86 23.69 -9.19
C CYS A 182 -2.65 22.97 -9.79
N ARG A 183 -2.54 23.00 -11.11
CA ARG A 183 -1.32 22.61 -11.82
C ARG A 183 -0.35 23.78 -11.70
N TRP A 184 0.85 23.55 -11.14
CA TRP A 184 1.93 24.53 -11.21
C TRP A 184 2.41 24.61 -12.66
N GLN A 185 2.27 25.78 -13.29
CA GLN A 185 2.89 26.08 -14.58
C GLN A 185 4.12 26.94 -14.29
N ALA A 186 5.31 26.43 -14.62
CA ALA A 186 6.51 27.26 -14.68
C ALA A 186 6.32 28.33 -15.77
N ARG A 187 6.51 29.61 -15.42
CA ARG A 187 6.57 30.68 -16.43
C ARG A 187 7.85 30.53 -17.26
N PRO A 188 7.82 30.66 -18.60
CA PRO A 188 9.04 30.78 -19.37
C PRO A 188 9.75 32.09 -19.00
N ARG A 189 11.08 32.02 -18.82
CA ARG A 189 11.94 33.22 -18.72
C ARG A 189 11.99 33.86 -20.11
N ASN A 190 11.61 35.13 -20.21
CA ASN A 190 11.91 35.93 -21.40
C ASN A 190 13.36 36.42 -21.28
N SER A 191 14.17 36.07 -22.26
CA SER A 191 15.49 36.67 -22.53
C SER A 191 15.29 38.04 -23.18
N SER A 192 15.93 39.06 -22.60
CA SER A 192 16.28 40.31 -23.27
C SER A 192 17.77 40.35 -23.47
#